data_AF-A0A401TWI2-F1
#
_entry.id   AF-A0A401TWI2-F1
#
_cell.length_a   1.000
_cell.length_b   1.000
_cell.length_c   1.000
_cell.angle_alpha   90.00
_cell.angle_beta   90.00
_cell.angle_gamma   90.00
#
_symmetry.space_group_name_H-M   'P 1'
#
loop_
_entity.id
_entity.type
_entity.pdbx_description
1 polymer ?
#
loop_
_entity_poly.entity_id
_entity_poly.type
_entity_poly.pdbx_seq_one_letter_code
_entity_poly.pdbx_strand_id
1 'polypeptide(L)'
;MVLCLSLSVSVCNPQGLSNAKAQEVLLRDGLNELKPPKGTPEYVKFARQLAGGLQCLMWVASVICFIAFGIETGRGNLAGYDD
;
A
#
# COMPACT_ATOMS: atom_id res chain seq x y z
N MET A 1 33.57 3.06 26.36
CA MET A 1 33.58 1.84 27.19
C MET A 1 32.26 1.09 27.12
N VAL A 2 31.10 1.75 27.30
CA VAL A 2 29.76 1.11 27.26
C VAL A 2 29.45 0.37 25.94
N LEU A 3 29.81 0.94 24.79
CA LEU A 3 29.54 0.32 23.48
C LEU A 3 30.33 -0.99 23.24
N CYS A 4 31.50 -1.14 23.88
CA CYS A 4 32.37 -2.32 23.74
C CYS A 4 31.79 -3.54 24.49
N LEU A 5 31.10 -3.30 25.61
CA LEU A 5 30.47 -4.34 26.42
C LEU A 5 29.17 -4.85 25.77
N SER A 6 28.43 -3.96 25.10
CA SER A 6 27.12 -4.28 24.51
C SER A 6 27.19 -5.11 23.23
N LEU A 7 28.26 -5.00 22.44
CA LEU A 7 28.40 -5.75 21.18
C LEU A 7 29.33 -6.97 21.27
N SER A 8 30.06 -7.18 22.38
CA SER A 8 31.11 -8.21 22.48
C SER A 8 32.12 -8.19 21.32
N VAL A 9 32.37 -7.02 20.72
CA VAL A 9 33.37 -6.84 19.66
C VAL A 9 34.49 -5.97 20.21
N SER A 10 35.72 -6.49 20.18
CA SER A 10 36.92 -5.75 20.58
C SER A 10 37.23 -4.67 19.55
N VAL A 11 36.72 -3.45 19.78
CA VAL A 11 37.02 -2.25 18.95
C VAL A 11 38.49 -1.82 19.08
N CYS A 12 39.22 -2.36 20.05
CA CYS A 12 40.60 -1.99 20.36
C CYS A 12 41.66 -2.90 19.69
N ASN A 13 41.25 -3.87 18.86
CA ASN A 13 42.17 -4.76 18.14
C ASN A 13 42.40 -4.26 16.69
N PRO A 14 43.64 -3.94 16.25
CA PRO A 14 43.89 -3.52 14.86
C PRO A 14 43.55 -4.61 13.82
N GLN A 15 43.38 -5.87 14.26
CA GLN A 15 43.11 -7.03 13.38
C GLN A 15 41.61 -7.34 13.21
N GLY A 16 40.69 -6.56 13.81
CA GLY A 16 39.25 -6.71 13.61
C GLY A 16 38.64 -8.00 14.19
N LEU A 17 37.49 -8.43 13.62
CA LEU A 17 36.70 -9.60 14.03
C LEU A 17 37.17 -10.87 13.29
N SER A 18 37.19 -12.02 13.96
CA SER A 18 37.52 -13.30 13.32
C SER A 18 36.44 -13.74 12.32
N ASN A 19 36.82 -14.46 11.27
CA ASN A 19 35.89 -14.94 10.24
C ASN A 19 34.72 -15.78 10.81
N ALA A 20 35.01 -16.63 11.80
CA ALA A 20 33.98 -17.43 12.47
C ALA A 20 32.97 -16.55 13.22
N LYS A 21 33.43 -15.50 13.91
CA LYS A 21 32.55 -14.60 14.65
C LYS A 21 31.77 -13.67 13.72
N ALA A 22 32.38 -13.26 12.60
CA ALA A 22 31.69 -12.52 11.55
C ALA A 22 30.54 -13.34 10.92
N GLN A 23 30.76 -14.63 10.67
CA GLN A 23 29.72 -15.52 10.12
C GLN A 23 28.59 -15.77 11.13
N GLU A 24 28.89 -15.91 12.42
CA GLU A 24 27.88 -16.02 13.47
C GLU A 24 27.00 -14.76 13.56
N VAL A 25 27.62 -13.57 13.47
CA VAL A 25 26.90 -12.29 13.47
C VAL A 25 26.03 -12.15 12.21
N LEU A 26 26.52 -12.55 11.04
CA LEU A 26 25.74 -12.54 9.79
C LEU A 26 24.52 -13.46 9.83
N LEU A 27 24.63 -14.64 10.45
CA LEU A 27 23.50 -15.56 10.61
C LEU A 27 22.46 -15.04 11.62
N ARG A 28 22.91 -14.29 12.65
CA ARG A 28 22.04 -13.71 13.67
C ARG A 28 21.29 -12.47 13.18
N ASP A 29 22.00 -11.52 12.59
CA ASP A 29 21.46 -10.21 12.22
C ASP A 29 20.88 -10.17 10.80
N GLY A 30 21.23 -11.17 9.98
CA GLY A 30 20.92 -11.18 8.57
C GLY A 30 21.83 -10.25 7.78
N LEU A 31 21.58 -10.17 6.47
CA LEU A 31 22.30 -9.27 5.58
C LEU A 31 22.02 -7.83 6.00
N ASN A 32 23.07 -7.01 6.05
CA ASN A 32 22.96 -5.56 6.25
C ASN A 32 22.45 -4.89 4.97
N GLU A 33 21.23 -5.25 4.56
CA GLU A 33 20.55 -4.73 3.38
C GLU A 33 19.23 -4.08 3.81
N LEU A 34 19.00 -2.86 3.34
CA LEU A 34 17.73 -2.16 3.55
C LEU A 34 16.67 -2.85 2.71
N LYS A 35 15.78 -3.60 3.38
CA LYS A 35 14.65 -4.22 2.69
C LYS A 35 13.76 -3.12 2.07
N PRO A 36 13.56 -3.11 0.75
CA PRO A 36 12.73 -2.09 0.11
C PRO A 36 11.30 -2.18 0.65
N PRO A 37 10.64 -1.05 0.93
CA PRO A 37 9.27 -1.06 1.40
C PRO A 37 8.38 -1.76 0.37
N LYS A 38 7.44 -2.57 0.85
CA LYS A 38 6.45 -3.22 -0.02
C LYS A 38 5.66 -2.11 -0.73
N GLY A 39 5.96 -1.90 -2.02
CA GLY A 39 5.23 -0.94 -2.84
C GLY A 39 3.77 -1.34 -2.97
N THR A 40 2.86 -0.38 -2.84
CA THR A 40 1.47 -0.59 -3.26
C THR A 40 1.44 -0.65 -4.79
N PRO A 41 0.68 -1.59 -5.38
CA PRO A 41 0.58 -1.69 -6.82
C PRO A 41 -0.14 -0.47 -7.40
N GLU A 42 0.19 -0.09 -8.63
CA GLU A 42 -0.21 1.20 -9.20
C GLU A 42 -1.72 1.34 -9.38
N TYR A 43 -2.43 0.24 -9.62
CA TYR A 43 -3.90 0.24 -9.69
C TYR A 43 -4.54 0.66 -8.36
N VAL A 44 -3.92 0.37 -7.21
CA VAL A 44 -4.42 0.82 -5.89
C VAL A 44 -4.21 2.32 -5.72
N LYS A 45 -3.12 2.86 -6.24
CA LYS A 45 -2.85 4.31 -6.22
C LYS A 45 -3.85 5.06 -7.10
N PHE A 46 -4.16 4.51 -8.27
CA PHE A 46 -5.18 5.04 -9.17
C PHE A 46 -6.59 4.98 -8.57
N ALA A 47 -6.98 3.83 -8.01
CA ALA A 47 -8.30 3.67 -7.36
C ALA A 47 -8.49 4.66 -6.19
N ARG A 48 -7.44 4.95 -5.44
CA ARG A 48 -7.48 5.97 -4.37
C ARG A 48 -7.75 7.38 -4.91
N GLN A 49 -7.26 7.71 -6.10
CA GLN A 49 -7.57 9.00 -6.74
C GLN A 49 -9.03 9.09 -7.19
N LEU A 50 -9.62 7.95 -7.60
CA LEU A 50 -11.03 7.84 -8.00
C LEU A 50 -12.03 7.75 -6.82
N ALA A 51 -11.55 7.61 -5.59
CA ALA A 51 -12.39 7.54 -4.38
C ALA A 51 -12.08 8.67 -3.38
N GLY A 52 -11.47 9.77 -3.86
CA GLY A 52 -11.19 10.96 -3.05
C GLY A 52 -12.45 11.76 -2.66
N GLY A 53 -12.28 12.74 -1.77
CA GLY A 53 -13.40 13.41 -1.09
C GLY A 53 -14.51 13.98 -1.99
N LEU A 54 -14.18 14.62 -3.11
CA LEU A 54 -15.19 15.18 -4.02
C LEU A 54 -15.77 14.16 -5.01
N GLN A 55 -15.03 13.10 -5.33
CA GLN A 55 -15.46 12.10 -6.31
C GLN A 55 -16.59 11.20 -5.78
N CYS A 56 -16.70 11.06 -4.46
CA CYS A 56 -17.85 10.40 -3.82
C CYS A 56 -19.19 11.08 -4.15
N LEU A 57 -19.22 12.41 -4.25
CA LEU A 57 -20.43 13.16 -4.63
C LEU A 57 -20.82 12.85 -6.08
N MET A 58 -19.83 12.75 -6.98
CA MET A 58 -20.04 12.42 -8.39
C MET A 58 -20.59 11.00 -8.57
N TRP A 59 -20.12 10.04 -7.75
CA TRP A 59 -20.69 8.69 -7.72
C TRP A 59 -22.17 8.70 -7.32
N VAL A 60 -22.56 9.43 -6.28
CA VAL A 60 -23.96 9.54 -5.84
C VAL A 60 -24.81 10.20 -6.92
N ALA A 61 -24.35 11.29 -7.52
CA ALA A 61 -25.06 11.98 -8.60
C ALA A 61 -25.25 11.06 -9.82
N SER A 62 -24.21 10.33 -10.23
CA SER A 62 -24.26 9.36 -11.32
C SER A 62 -25.33 8.28 -11.08
N VAL A 63 -25.37 7.70 -9.88
CA VAL A 63 -26.37 6.69 -9.51
C VAL A 63 -27.79 7.25 -9.58
N ILE A 64 -28.01 8.47 -9.07
CA ILE A 64 -29.32 9.13 -9.13
C ILE A 64 -29.75 9.37 -10.58
N CYS A 65 -28.85 9.81 -11.45
CA CYS A 65 -29.13 9.99 -12.88
C CYS A 65 -29.51 8.68 -13.57
N PHE A 66 -28.82 7.57 -13.27
CA PHE A 66 -29.19 6.26 -13.81
C PHE A 66 -30.57 5.79 -13.33
N ILE A 67 -30.92 6.02 -12.06
CA ILE A 67 -32.24 5.68 -11.52
C ILE A 67 -33.33 6.49 -12.23
N ALA A 68 -33.15 7.81 -12.39
CA ALA A 68 -34.12 8.67 -13.06
C ALA A 68 -34.35 8.24 -14.52
N PHE A 69 -33.26 7.96 -15.25
CA PHE A 69 -33.33 7.44 -16.62
C PHE A 69 -34.04 6.09 -16.72
N GLY A 70 -33.78 5.18 -15.77
CA GLY A 70 -34.46 3.89 -15.70
C GLY A 70 -35.98 4.03 -15.51
N ILE A 71 -36.41 4.98 -14.68
CA ILE A 71 -37.83 5.30 -14.46
C ILE A 71 -38.46 5.89 -15.72
N GLU A 72 -37.80 6.84 -16.38
CA GLU A 72 -38.33 7.50 -17.58
C GLU A 72 -38.45 6.53 -18.76
N THR A 73 -37.47 5.67 -18.95
CA THR A 73 -37.52 4.60 -19.96
C THR A 73 -38.62 3.58 -19.66
N GLY A 74 -38.81 3.21 -18.39
CA GLY A 74 -39.90 2.33 -17.97
C GLY A 74 -41.28 2.97 -18.16
N ARG A 75 -41.41 4.28 -17.93
CA ARG A 75 -42.65 5.05 -18.14
C ARG A 75 -42.96 5.24 -19.62
N GLY A 76 -41.97 5.44 -20.47
CA GLY A 76 -42.14 5.55 -21.93
C GLY A 76 -42.75 4.29 -22.56
N ASN A 77 -42.49 3.11 -21.99
CA ASN A 77 -43.09 1.85 -22.42
C ASN A 77 -44.54 1.64 -21.93
N LEU A 78 -44.99 2.40 -20.93
CA LEU A 78 -46.38 2.39 -20.43
C LEU A 78 -47.22 3.48 -21.09
N ALA A 79 -46.66 4.67 -21.32
CA ALA A 79 -47.33 5.79 -21.99
C ALA A 79 -47.50 5.60 -23.51
N GLY A 80 -46.93 4.53 -24.09
CA GLY A 80 -47.20 4.06 -25.45
C GLY A 80 -48.31 3.00 -25.53
N TYR A 81 -48.98 2.69 -24.41
CA TYR A 81 -50.08 1.71 -24.33
C TYR A 81 -51.39 2.36 -23.83
N ASP A 82 -51.58 3.64 -24.13
CA ASP A 82 -52.85 4.34 -24.01
C ASP A 82 -53.23 4.88 -25.41
N ASP A 83 -53.88 4.02 -26.20
CA ASP A 83 -54.80 4.40 -27.30
C ASP A 83 -56.20 4.56 -26.68
#